data_AF-A0A2N5VW34-F1
#
_entry.id   AF-A0A2N5VW34-F1
#
_cell.length_a   1.000
_cell.length_b   1.000
_cell.length_c   1.000
_cell.angle_alpha   90.00
_cell.angle_beta   90.00
_cell.angle_gamma   90.00
#
_symmetry.space_group_name_H-M   'P 1'
#
loop_
_entity.id
_entity.type
_entity.pdbx_description
1 polymer ?
#
loop_
_entity_poly.entity_id
_entity_poly.type
_entity_poly.pdbx_seq_one_letter_code
_entity_poly.pdbx_strand_id
1 'polypeptide(L)'
;MGRAALTDSNLPKGFWGFAFLWANYTLNRLPNKVTGSNTPFEAFHGYKPTLDQLRIFGSRAFVLTPPELRKKLDDCARKARVIGQKTRPTPY
;
A
#
# COMPACT_ATOMS: atom_id res chain seq x y z
N MET A 1 0.21 -6.36 12.85
CA MET A 1 0.86 -6.10 11.55
C MET A 1 1.58 -4.74 11.48
N GLY A 2 0.97 -3.61 11.84
CA GLY A 2 1.58 -2.27 11.63
C GLY A 2 2.98 -2.06 12.22
N ARG A 3 3.20 -2.40 13.49
CA ARG A 3 4.53 -2.27 14.14
C ARG A 3 5.60 -3.13 13.46
N ALA A 4 5.27 -4.38 13.15
CA ALA A 4 6.19 -5.30 12.48
C ALA A 4 6.58 -4.80 11.07
N ALA A 5 5.61 -4.32 10.29
CA ALA A 5 5.87 -3.74 8.97
C ALA A 5 6.78 -2.50 9.04
N LEU A 6 6.59 -1.65 10.05
CA LEU A 6 7.45 -0.49 10.26
C LEU A 6 8.88 -0.91 10.62
N THR A 7 9.05 -1.87 11.53
CA THR A 7 10.38 -2.39 11.90
C THR A 7 11.08 -3.06 10.72
N ASP A 8 10.37 -3.86 9.94
CA ASP A 8 10.91 -4.57 8.77
C ASP A 8 11.31 -3.62 7.64
N SER A 9 10.51 -2.58 7.39
CA SER A 9 10.80 -1.58 6.34
C SER A 9 12.04 -0.73 6.57
N ASN A 10 12.57 -0.70 7.79
CA ASN A 10 13.63 0.19 8.24
C ASN A 10 13.31 1.68 7.97
N LEU A 11 12.04 2.05 8.02
CA LEU A 11 11.56 3.43 7.87
C LEU A 11 11.58 4.17 9.21
N PRO A 12 11.72 5.52 9.20
CA PRO A 12 11.64 6.32 10.42
C PRO A 12 10.30 6.12 11.16
N LYS A 13 10.34 6.24 12.49
CA LYS A 13 9.14 6.08 13.35
C LYS A 13 7.99 7.02 12.97
N GLY A 14 8.27 8.16 12.35
CA GLY A 14 7.24 9.10 11.86
C GLY A 14 6.27 8.49 10.84
N PHE A 15 6.64 7.40 10.17
CA PHE A 15 5.78 6.70 9.21
C PHE A 15 4.82 5.67 9.85
N TRP A 16 4.72 5.65 11.18
CA TRP A 16 3.87 4.69 11.89
C TRP A 16 2.41 4.74 11.41
N GLY A 17 1.82 5.91 11.21
CA GLY A 17 0.43 6.04 10.75
C GLY A 17 0.19 5.35 9.40
N PHE A 18 1.13 5.51 8.47
CA PHE A 18 1.12 4.84 7.17
C PHE A 18 1.26 3.32 7.29
N ALA A 19 2.13 2.84 8.17
CA ALA A 19 2.28 1.41 8.43
C ALA A 19 0.99 0.77 8.97
N PHE A 20 0.27 1.47 9.85
CA PHE A 20 -1.02 1.01 10.37
C PHE A 20 -2.12 1.05 9.31
N LEU A 21 -2.20 2.10 8.49
CA LEU A 21 -3.13 2.16 7.36
C LEU A 21 -2.90 1.01 6.37
N TRP A 22 -1.64 0.74 6.03
CA TRP A 22 -1.28 -0.39 5.17
C TRP A 22 -1.65 -1.74 5.81
N ALA A 23 -1.40 -1.90 7.10
CA ALA A 23 -1.78 -3.11 7.83
C ALA A 23 -3.28 -3.34 7.83
N ASN A 24 -4.09 -2.30 8.10
CA ASN A 24 -5.54 -2.38 8.07
C ASN A 24 -6.05 -2.70 6.65
N TYR A 25 -5.50 -2.04 5.63
CA TYR A 25 -5.82 -2.31 4.23
C TYR A 25 -5.60 -3.78 3.86
N THR A 26 -4.49 -4.35 4.34
CA THR A 26 -4.11 -5.75 4.11
C THR A 26 -5.03 -6.70 4.86
N LEU A 27 -5.25 -6.47 6.16
CA LEU A 27 -6.13 -7.30 6.99
C LEU A 27 -7.57 -7.33 6.48
N ASN A 28 -8.08 -6.23 5.93
CA ASN A 28 -9.42 -6.18 5.37
C ASN A 28 -9.56 -7.04 4.10
N ARG A 29 -8.47 -7.39 3.43
CA ARG A 29 -8.46 -8.17 2.18
C ARG A 29 -7.95 -9.60 2.36
N LEU A 30 -7.63 -9.98 3.59
CA LEU A 30 -7.27 -11.35 3.92
C LEU A 30 -8.47 -12.04 4.55
N PRO A 31 -8.73 -13.32 4.21
CA PRO A 31 -9.72 -14.11 4.94
C PRO A 31 -9.24 -14.24 6.39
N ASN A 32 -10.18 -14.12 7.32
CA ASN A 32 -9.89 -14.28 8.74
C ASN A 32 -10.84 -15.32 9.34
N LYS A 33 -10.52 -15.83 10.52
CA LYS A 33 -11.31 -16.87 11.20
C LYS A 33 -12.78 -16.48 11.42
N VAL A 34 -13.08 -15.19 11.54
CA VAL A 34 -14.42 -14.66 11.77
C VAL A 34 -15.24 -14.63 10.47
N THR A 35 -14.60 -14.25 9.37
CA THR A 35 -15.25 -14.10 8.06
C THR A 35 -15.19 -15.39 7.21
N GLY A 36 -14.50 -16.42 7.71
CA GLY A 36 -14.42 -17.73 7.09
C GLY A 36 -13.70 -17.69 5.74
N SER A 37 -14.42 -18.05 4.68
CA SER A 37 -13.91 -18.05 3.29
C SER A 37 -13.90 -16.66 2.66
N ASN A 38 -14.66 -15.71 3.21
CA ASN A 38 -14.79 -14.36 2.67
C ASN A 38 -13.80 -13.42 3.37
N THR A 39 -13.37 -12.38 2.67
CA THR A 39 -12.59 -11.29 3.25
C THR A 39 -13.53 -10.28 3.92
N PRO A 40 -13.10 -9.55 4.97
CA PRO A 40 -13.90 -8.47 5.56
C PRO A 40 -14.34 -7.43 4.52
N PHE A 41 -13.50 -7.17 3.52
CA PHE A 41 -13.81 -6.30 2.39
C PHE A 41 -14.94 -6.86 1.53
N GLU A 42 -14.92 -8.15 1.20
CA GLU A 42 -16.03 -8.82 0.47
C GLU A 42 -17.32 -8.79 1.28
N ALA A 43 -17.24 -9.07 2.58
CA ALA A 43 -18.41 -9.06 3.45
C ALA A 43 -19.06 -7.66 3.55
N PHE A 44 -18.25 -6.60 3.51
CA PHE A 44 -18.73 -5.23 3.61
C PHE A 44 -19.17 -4.64 2.26
N HIS A 45 -18.44 -4.92 1.17
CA HIS A 45 -18.68 -4.30 -0.13
C HIS A 45 -19.42 -5.20 -1.15
N GLY A 46 -19.55 -6.50 -0.87
CA GLY A 46 -20.25 -7.45 -1.74
C GLY A 46 -19.47 -7.87 -3.00
N TYR A 47 -18.20 -7.48 -3.15
CA TYR A 47 -17.35 -7.87 -4.28
C TYR A 47 -15.91 -8.18 -3.84
N LYS A 48 -15.20 -8.98 -4.65
CA LYS A 48 -13.83 -9.42 -4.36
C LYS A 48 -12.83 -8.25 -4.43
N PRO A 49 -11.93 -8.10 -3.43
CA PRO A 49 -10.91 -7.07 -3.51
C PRO A 49 -9.92 -7.37 -4.64
N THR A 50 -9.59 -6.35 -5.42
CA THR A 50 -8.45 -6.42 -6.32
C THR A 50 -7.15 -6.33 -5.51
N LEU A 51 -6.28 -7.33 -5.66
CA LEU A 51 -4.97 -7.38 -4.99
C LEU A 51 -3.80 -6.88 -5.87
N ASP A 52 -4.08 -6.49 -7.12
CA ASP A 52 -3.07 -6.05 -8.09
C ASP A 52 -2.18 -4.90 -7.56
N GLN A 53 -2.77 -4.03 -6.75
CA GLN A 53 -2.07 -2.88 -6.17
C GLN A 53 -1.34 -3.23 -4.87
N LEU A 54 -1.58 -4.40 -4.27
CA LEU A 54 -0.95 -4.77 -3.00
C LEU A 54 0.58 -4.87 -3.18
N ARG A 55 1.30 -4.12 -2.37
CA ARG A 55 2.76 -4.04 -2.34
C ARG A 55 3.22 -4.07 -0.89
N ILE A 56 4.39 -4.64 -0.65
CA ILE A 56 4.99 -4.74 0.69
C ILE A 56 5.33 -3.33 1.19
N PHE A 57 4.96 -3.03 2.43
CA PHE A 57 5.29 -1.76 3.07
C PHE A 57 6.82 -1.59 3.15
N GLY A 58 7.31 -0.42 2.77
CA GLY A 58 8.75 -0.11 2.77
C GLY A 58 9.57 -0.69 1.63
N SER A 59 8.95 -1.48 0.74
CA SER A 59 9.62 -2.02 -0.44
C SER A 59 10.14 -0.91 -1.35
N ARG A 60 11.24 -1.21 -2.07
CA ARG A 60 11.85 -0.28 -3.01
C ARG A 60 10.91 -0.05 -4.19
N ALA A 61 10.63 1.20 -4.48
CA ALA A 61 9.83 1.62 -5.62
C ALA A 61 10.62 2.62 -6.48
N PHE A 62 10.20 2.79 -7.72
CA PHE A 62 10.72 3.80 -8.63
C PHE A 62 9.55 4.62 -9.14
N VAL A 63 9.60 5.93 -8.92
CA VAL A 63 8.58 6.87 -9.38
C VAL A 63 9.08 7.49 -10.67
N LEU A 64 8.31 7.32 -11.74
CA LEU A 64 8.61 7.92 -13.03
C LEU A 64 8.55 9.45 -12.91
N THR A 65 9.65 10.13 -13.22
CA THR A 65 9.66 11.60 -13.30
C THR A 65 8.89 12.01 -14.55
N PRO A 66 7.94 12.95 -14.54
CA PRO A 66 7.24 13.39 -15.76
C PRO A 66 8.22 13.87 -16.85
N PRO A 67 7.95 13.61 -18.15
CA PRO A 67 8.86 13.98 -19.23
C PRO A 67 9.11 15.50 -19.32
N GLU A 68 8.13 16.30 -18.93
CA GLU A 68 8.21 17.77 -18.83
C GLU A 68 9.32 18.27 -17.89
N LEU A 69 9.68 17.45 -16.89
CA LEU A 69 10.69 17.76 -15.89
C LEU A 69 12.05 17.12 -16.19
N ARG A 70 12.18 16.40 -17.31
CA ARG A 70 13.42 15.72 -17.72
C ARG A 70 14.15 16.54 -18.79
N LYS A 71 15.48 16.62 -18.70
CA LYS A 71 16.33 17.03 -19.83
C LYS A 71 16.93 15.79 -20.50
N LYS A 72 17.51 15.99 -21.68
CA LYS A 72 18.13 14.89 -22.45
C LYS A 72 19.23 14.23 -21.60
N LEU A 73 19.17 12.90 -21.46
CA LEU A 73 20.04 12.06 -20.63
C LEU A 73 19.84 12.15 -19.11
N ASP A 74 18.82 12.84 -18.60
CA ASP A 74 18.50 12.84 -17.17
C ASP A 74 17.85 11.53 -16.72
N ASP A 75 17.98 11.23 -15.42
CA ASP A 75 17.32 10.09 -14.77
C ASP A 75 15.80 10.12 -14.97
N CYS A 76 15.27 9.08 -15.60
CA CYS A 76 13.82 8.94 -15.85
C CYS A 76 13.01 8.57 -14.61
N ALA A 77 13.64 8.12 -13.53
CA ALA A 77 12.94 7.63 -12.34
C ALA A 77 13.67 7.93 -11.03
N ARG A 78 12.89 8.24 -9.99
CA ARG A 78 13.38 8.51 -8.64
C ARG A 78 13.14 7.30 -7.74
N LYS A 79 14.18 6.88 -7.01
CA LYS A 79 14.07 5.82 -6.00
C LYS A 79 13.17 6.31 -4.85
N ALA A 80 12.18 5.51 -4.50
CA ALA A 80 11.21 5.76 -3.44
C ALA A 80 10.96 4.49 -2.61
N ARG A 81 10.13 4.61 -1.57
CA ARG A 81 9.63 3.48 -0.77
C ARG A 81 8.11 3.49 -0.74
N VAL A 82 7.50 2.31 -0.77
CA VAL A 82 6.05 2.17 -0.65
C VAL A 82 5.61 2.47 0.78
N ILE A 83 4.77 3.48 0.96
CA ILE A 83 4.20 3.83 2.28
C ILE A 83 2.72 3.50 2.41
N GLY A 84 2.02 3.21 1.31
CA GLY A 84 0.59 2.98 1.36
C GLY A 84 0.01 2.64 0.01
N GLN A 85 -1.31 2.52 -0.03
CA GLN A 85 -2.06 2.20 -1.23
C GLN A 85 -2.88 3.39 -1.67
N LYS A 86 -3.06 3.53 -3.00
CA LYS A 86 -4.00 4.49 -3.56
C LYS A 86 -5.41 3.97 -3.26
N THR A 87 -6.03 4.48 -2.21
CA THR A 87 -7.46 4.29 -2.00
C THR A 87 -8.18 5.08 -3.09
N ARG A 88 -9.06 4.41 -3.84
CA ARG A 88 -10.06 5.15 -4.62
C ARG A 88 -10.88 5.96 -3.61
N PRO A 89 -11.22 7.23 -3.88
CA PRO A 89 -12.20 7.92 -3.05
C PRO A 89 -13.45 7.05 -3.03
N THR A 90 -13.85 6.61 -1.85
CA THR A 90 -15.17 6.02 -1.65
C THR A 90 -16.18 7.13 -1.96
N PRO A 91 -17.12 6.92 -2.90
CA PRO A 91 -18.18 7.88 -3.14
C PRO A 91 -19.11 7.85 -1.93
N TYR A 92 -18.83 8.70 -0.95
CA TYR A 92 -19.77 9.13 0.06
C TYR A 92 -19.91 10.63 -0.09
#